data_AF-A0A2N1C8U9-F1
#
_entry.id   AF-A0A2N1C8U9-F1
#
_cell.length_a   1.000
_cell.length_b   1.000
_cell.length_c   1.000
_cell.angle_alpha   90.00
_cell.angle_beta   90.00
_cell.angle_gamma   90.00
#
_symmetry.space_group_name_H-M   'P 1'
#
loop_
_entity.id
_entity.type
_entity.pdbx_description
1 polymer ?
#
loop_
_entity_poly.entity_id
_entity_poly.type
_entity_poly.pdbx_seq_one_letter_code
_entity_poly.pdbx_strand_id
1 'polypeptide(L)'
;MSDSNLMPDKIKSPIQLMAAWFVMLVSVITALLTTAVQIEKPCWAAGYLVISSSVVIIIVIGCVFLMLTKYRPHLQDAKEYAEWIKDQGTYSNGLIVQNERTVPNNADGINESGDHETSDINNVSVSVIDIFGCTEIVESLKNKRFNVDVHPHRHEEFDKREPLDSIKGKQEGIWIGSRVDADVAIKAIEVAIKVWPDLKYIQIPSDAGNPPDHINDQIFIGGASSTPIKRGSRPWSLEELKTLKVDMDISDFHQKIRAKYS
;
A
#
# COMPACT_ATOMS: atom_id res chain seq x y z
N MET A 1 10.19 -41.94 -18.62
CA MET A 1 10.73 -41.43 -17.35
C MET A 1 11.05 -39.97 -17.60
N SER A 2 10.18 -39.09 -17.11
CA SER A 2 10.28 -37.66 -17.33
C SER A 2 10.60 -37.05 -15.97
N ASP A 3 11.85 -36.64 -15.80
CA ASP A 3 12.34 -35.94 -14.62
C ASP A 3 11.56 -34.64 -14.43
N SER A 4 10.56 -34.68 -13.57
CA SER A 4 9.93 -33.48 -12.99
C SER A 4 10.92 -32.87 -12.00
N ASN A 5 11.83 -32.05 -12.52
CA ASN A 5 12.70 -31.17 -11.76
C ASN A 5 11.83 -30.14 -11.02
N LEU A 6 11.38 -30.50 -9.82
CA LEU A 6 10.75 -29.58 -8.87
C LEU A 6 11.87 -28.70 -8.30
N MET A 7 12.07 -27.51 -8.90
CA MET A 7 12.96 -26.49 -8.35
C MET A 7 12.43 -26.04 -6.96
N PRO A 8 13.14 -26.30 -5.85
CA PRO A 8 12.67 -25.99 -4.50
C PRO A 8 12.52 -24.47 -4.25
N ASP A 9 13.23 -23.65 -5.02
CA ASP A 9 13.28 -22.20 -4.83
C ASP A 9 12.04 -21.45 -5.33
N LYS A 10 11.15 -22.14 -6.07
CA LYS A 10 9.80 -21.64 -6.41
C LYS A 10 8.72 -22.05 -5.40
N ILE A 11 9.06 -22.83 -4.37
CA ILE A 11 8.15 -23.21 -3.30
C ILE A 11 8.25 -22.19 -2.15
N LYS A 12 7.80 -20.96 -2.42
CA LYS A 12 7.71 -19.90 -1.40
C LYS A 12 6.28 -19.34 -1.24
N SER A 13 5.30 -19.91 -1.92
CA SER A 13 3.90 -19.55 -1.68
C SER A 13 3.35 -20.36 -0.51
N PRO A 14 2.81 -19.72 0.55
CA PRO A 14 2.17 -20.39 1.69
C PRO A 14 1.13 -21.45 1.28
N ILE A 15 0.50 -21.27 0.13
CA ILE A 15 -0.50 -22.17 -0.45
C ILE A 15 0.10 -23.54 -0.83
N GLN A 16 1.34 -23.58 -1.31
CA GLN A 16 1.98 -24.83 -1.70
C GLN A 16 2.39 -25.68 -0.49
N LEU A 17 2.79 -25.03 0.61
CA LEU A 17 3.03 -25.71 1.88
C LEU A 17 1.73 -26.34 2.40
N MET A 18 0.60 -25.60 2.34
CA MET A 18 -0.72 -26.13 2.70
C MET A 18 -1.13 -27.33 1.85
N ALA A 19 -0.87 -27.30 0.55
CA ALA A 19 -1.14 -28.42 -0.34
C ALA A 19 -0.35 -29.69 0.06
N ALA A 20 0.93 -29.55 0.42
CA ALA A 20 1.75 -30.67 0.88
C ALA A 20 1.22 -31.29 2.19
N TRP A 21 0.79 -30.45 3.15
CA TRP A 21 0.16 -30.92 4.40
C TRP A 21 -1.17 -31.64 4.14
N PHE A 22 -1.94 -31.19 3.16
CA PHE A 22 -3.20 -31.84 2.79
C PHE A 22 -2.98 -33.25 2.22
N VAL A 23 -1.97 -33.43 1.37
CA VAL A 23 -1.58 -34.75 0.84
C VAL A 23 -1.14 -35.68 1.98
N MET A 24 -0.32 -35.18 2.91
CA MET A 24 0.11 -35.94 4.09
C MET A 24 -1.09 -36.39 4.94
N LEU A 25 -2.06 -35.51 5.15
CA LEU A 25 -3.28 -35.80 5.91
C LEU A 25 -4.16 -36.86 5.25
N VAL A 26 -4.39 -36.76 3.94
CA VAL A 26 -5.13 -37.78 3.19
C VAL A 26 -4.45 -39.14 3.30
N SER A 27 -3.11 -39.17 3.26
CA SER A 27 -2.33 -40.39 3.44
C SER A 27 -2.52 -41.01 4.82
N VAL A 28 -2.52 -40.21 5.90
CA VAL A 28 -2.73 -40.69 7.27
C VAL A 28 -4.15 -41.22 7.47
N ILE A 29 -5.17 -40.51 6.98
CA ILE A 29 -6.57 -40.96 7.07
C ILE A 29 -6.77 -42.29 6.34
N THR A 30 -6.20 -42.42 5.15
CA THR A 30 -6.27 -43.66 4.36
C THR A 30 -5.63 -44.83 5.10
N ALA A 31 -4.47 -44.60 5.74
CA ALA A 31 -3.80 -45.62 6.55
C ALA A 31 -4.64 -46.04 7.77
N LEU A 32 -5.26 -45.09 8.48
CA LEU A 32 -6.11 -45.35 9.64
C LEU A 32 -7.36 -46.15 9.27
N LEU A 33 -8.04 -45.79 8.18
CA LEU A 33 -9.23 -46.50 7.66
C LEU A 33 -8.87 -47.91 7.16
N THR A 34 -7.75 -48.04 6.45
CA THR A 34 -7.27 -49.35 5.96
C THR A 34 -6.97 -50.28 7.13
N THR A 35 -6.32 -49.76 8.17
CA THR A 35 -6.02 -50.51 9.40
C THR A 35 -7.30 -50.89 10.15
N ALA A 36 -8.31 -50.01 10.18
CA ALA A 36 -9.59 -50.29 10.81
C ALA A 36 -10.33 -51.47 10.17
N VAL A 37 -10.19 -51.67 8.85
CA VAL A 37 -10.79 -52.80 8.13
C VAL A 37 -10.05 -54.11 8.38
N GLN A 38 -8.74 -54.06 8.62
CA GLN A 38 -7.91 -55.25 8.82
C GLN A 38 -7.89 -55.78 10.27
N ILE A 39 -8.28 -54.97 11.25
CA ILE A 39 -8.32 -55.38 12.66
C ILE A 39 -9.63 -56.12 12.97
N GLU A 40 -9.54 -57.43 13.21
CA GLU A 40 -10.67 -58.25 13.66
C GLU A 40 -10.82 -58.29 15.19
N LYS A 41 -9.74 -58.09 15.95
CA LYS A 41 -9.74 -58.08 17.42
C LYS A 41 -8.77 -57.03 17.96
N PRO A 42 -9.14 -56.26 18.99
CA PRO A 42 -10.44 -56.21 19.68
C PRO A 42 -11.49 -55.35 18.93
N CYS A 43 -12.78 -55.65 19.10
CA CYS A 43 -13.89 -55.03 18.34
C CYS A 43 -14.02 -53.51 18.51
N TRP A 44 -13.53 -52.95 19.62
CA TRP A 44 -13.55 -51.51 19.87
C TRP A 44 -12.48 -50.74 19.09
N ALA A 45 -11.40 -51.41 18.64
CA ALA A 45 -10.26 -50.76 18.00
C ALA A 45 -10.61 -50.22 16.60
N ALA A 46 -11.38 -50.98 15.82
CA ALA A 46 -11.88 -50.54 14.52
C ALA A 46 -12.80 -49.31 14.67
N GLY A 47 -13.71 -49.32 15.64
CA GLY A 47 -14.58 -48.18 15.95
C GLY A 47 -13.80 -46.95 16.40
N TYR A 48 -12.77 -47.12 17.24
CA TYR A 48 -11.90 -46.03 17.69
C TYR A 48 -11.16 -45.36 16.53
N LEU A 49 -10.61 -46.15 15.59
CA LEU A 49 -9.91 -45.63 14.41
C LEU A 49 -10.82 -44.79 13.51
N VAL A 50 -12.07 -45.20 13.32
CA VAL A 50 -13.07 -44.44 12.53
C VAL A 50 -13.41 -43.12 13.22
N ILE A 51 -13.67 -43.14 14.53
CA ILE A 51 -13.95 -41.93 15.31
C ILE A 51 -12.74 -40.98 15.28
N SER A 52 -11.54 -41.51 15.47
CA SER A 52 -10.29 -40.74 15.43
C SER A 52 -10.10 -40.06 14.07
N SER A 53 -10.31 -40.78 12.97
CA SER A 53 -10.21 -40.21 11.62
C SER A 53 -11.22 -39.08 11.37
N SER A 54 -12.45 -39.24 11.86
CA SER A 54 -13.51 -38.23 11.77
C SER A 54 -13.17 -36.95 12.56
N VAL A 55 -12.62 -37.09 13.77
CA VAL A 55 -12.17 -35.97 14.59
C VAL A 55 -11.02 -35.21 13.92
N VAL A 56 -10.04 -35.93 13.35
CA VAL A 56 -8.92 -35.31 12.62
C VAL A 56 -9.41 -34.47 11.44
N ILE A 57 -10.39 -34.97 10.68
CA ILE A 57 -11.01 -34.22 9.58
C ILE A 57 -11.68 -32.94 10.09
N ILE A 58 -12.48 -33.03 11.16
CA ILE A 58 -13.18 -31.87 11.74
C ILE A 58 -12.18 -30.81 12.21
N ILE A 59 -11.11 -31.21 12.90
CA ILE A 59 -10.06 -30.30 13.38
C ILE A 59 -9.42 -29.58 12.19
N VAL A 60 -9.06 -30.32 11.13
CA VAL A 60 -8.38 -29.73 9.98
C VAL A 60 -9.29 -28.81 9.17
N ILE A 61 -10.56 -29.17 8.97
CA ILE A 61 -11.53 -28.27 8.35
C ILE A 61 -11.68 -26.99 9.18
N GLY A 62 -11.72 -27.09 10.51
CA GLY A 62 -11.73 -25.94 11.41
C GLY A 62 -10.48 -25.06 11.27
N CYS A 63 -9.30 -25.66 11.23
CA CYS A 63 -8.03 -24.95 11.03
C CYS A 63 -7.97 -24.24 9.67
N VAL A 64 -8.38 -24.92 8.60
CA VAL A 64 -8.44 -24.33 7.24
C VAL A 64 -9.45 -23.19 7.21
N PHE A 65 -10.63 -23.36 7.83
CA PHE A 65 -11.63 -22.31 7.93
C PHE A 65 -11.10 -21.08 8.68
N LEU A 66 -10.41 -21.26 9.81
CA LEU A 66 -9.75 -20.16 10.53
C LEU A 66 -8.67 -19.50 9.67
N MET A 67 -7.90 -20.27 8.91
CA MET A 67 -6.90 -19.71 7.99
C MET A 67 -7.54 -18.86 6.90
N LEU A 68 -8.63 -19.32 6.29
CA LEU A 68 -9.32 -18.63 5.20
C LEU A 68 -10.11 -17.41 5.67
N THR A 69 -10.62 -17.41 6.90
CA THR A 69 -11.46 -16.32 7.43
C THR A 69 -10.69 -15.30 8.25
N LYS A 70 -9.84 -15.74 9.18
CA LYS A 70 -9.15 -14.85 10.12
C LYS A 70 -7.70 -14.54 9.70
N TYR A 71 -6.99 -15.53 9.17
CA TYR A 71 -5.57 -15.37 8.83
C TYR A 71 -5.31 -15.14 7.34
N ARG A 72 -6.35 -14.87 6.55
CA ARG A 72 -6.24 -14.53 5.11
C ARG A 72 -5.17 -13.46 4.83
N PRO A 73 -5.03 -12.38 5.61
CA PRO A 73 -3.99 -11.37 5.35
C PRO A 73 -2.56 -11.92 5.54
N HIS A 74 -2.37 -12.84 6.48
CA HIS A 74 -1.07 -13.44 6.78
C HIS A 74 -0.66 -14.52 5.75
N LEU A 75 -1.60 -14.92 4.88
CA LEU A 75 -1.36 -15.84 3.77
C LEU A 75 -1.09 -15.11 2.45
N GLN A 76 -1.13 -13.78 2.44
CA GLN A 76 -0.79 -12.96 1.28
C GLN A 76 0.72 -12.92 1.04
N ASP A 77 1.12 -12.52 -0.17
CA ASP A 77 2.53 -12.35 -0.52
C ASP A 77 3.17 -11.30 0.40
N ALA A 78 4.47 -11.42 0.69
CA ALA A 78 5.15 -10.58 1.67
C ALA A 78 5.01 -9.08 1.38
N LYS A 79 4.86 -8.72 0.09
CA LYS A 79 4.59 -7.35 -0.36
C LYS A 79 3.19 -6.88 0.04
N GLU A 80 2.16 -7.68 -0.22
CA GLU A 80 0.77 -7.36 0.12
C GLU A 80 0.55 -7.34 1.64
N TYR A 81 1.22 -8.22 2.40
CA TYR A 81 1.18 -8.19 3.85
C TYR A 81 1.84 -6.92 4.42
N ALA A 82 2.98 -6.50 3.87
CA ALA A 82 3.64 -5.25 4.27
C ALA A 82 2.77 -4.01 3.94
N GLU A 83 2.07 -4.03 2.81
CA GLU A 83 1.08 -3.01 2.44
C GLU A 83 -0.12 -3.02 3.40
N TRP A 84 -0.67 -4.19 3.73
CA TRP A 84 -1.79 -4.33 4.68
C TRP A 84 -1.44 -3.84 6.10
N ILE A 85 -0.22 -4.12 6.60
CA ILE A 85 0.26 -3.61 7.89
C ILE A 85 0.38 -2.08 7.85
N LYS A 86 0.90 -1.52 6.75
CA LYS A 86 0.98 -0.06 6.56
C LYS A 86 -0.41 0.59 6.52
N ASP A 87 -1.38 -0.09 5.91
CA ASP A 87 -2.76 0.35 5.81
C ASP A 87 -3.47 0.31 7.17
N GLN A 88 -3.29 -0.76 7.95
CA GLN A 88 -3.81 -0.88 9.32
C GLN A 88 -3.26 0.19 10.26
N GLY A 89 -2.02 0.63 10.07
CA GLY A 89 -1.42 1.74 10.82
C GLY A 89 -1.92 3.13 10.41
N THR A 90 -2.61 3.25 9.28
CA THR A 90 -3.08 4.53 8.71
C THR A 90 -4.56 4.79 9.02
N TYR A 91 -5.37 3.75 9.25
CA TYR A 91 -6.79 3.90 9.55
C TYR A 91 -7.11 3.77 11.04
N SER A 92 -6.96 4.87 11.77
CA SER A 92 -7.78 5.14 12.95
C SER A 92 -8.47 6.50 12.79
N ASN A 93 -9.81 6.42 12.61
CA ASN A 93 -10.82 7.48 12.58
C ASN A 93 -10.89 8.41 11.36
N GLY A 94 -11.60 7.97 10.32
CA GLY A 94 -12.23 8.86 9.32
C GLY A 94 -13.06 8.06 8.31
N LEU A 95 -14.34 8.41 8.15
CA LEU A 95 -15.32 7.69 7.31
C LEU A 95 -14.82 7.44 5.88
N ILE A 96 -14.75 6.17 5.46
CA ILE A 96 -14.74 5.82 4.05
C ILE A 96 -16.20 5.81 3.57
N VAL A 97 -16.61 6.88 2.87
CA VAL A 97 -17.80 6.84 2.03
C VAL A 97 -17.42 6.06 0.76
N GLN A 98 -17.73 4.77 0.77
CA GLN A 98 -17.59 3.91 -0.39
C GLN A 98 -18.76 4.22 -1.34
N ASN A 99 -18.55 5.11 -2.31
CA ASN A 99 -19.52 5.26 -3.39
C ASN A 99 -19.12 4.30 -4.53
N GLU A 100 -19.97 3.31 -4.78
CA GLU A 100 -19.82 2.32 -5.85
C GLU A 100 -19.68 3.03 -7.21
N ARG A 101 -18.55 2.82 -7.90
CA ARG A 101 -18.37 3.24 -9.28
C ARG A 101 -19.18 2.32 -10.19
N THR A 102 -20.36 2.78 -10.61
CA THR A 102 -21.06 2.23 -11.77
C THR A 102 -20.27 2.58 -13.03
N VAL A 103 -19.85 1.56 -13.79
CA VAL A 103 -19.19 1.69 -15.09
C VAL A 103 -20.26 1.90 -16.17
N PRO A 104 -20.26 2.99 -16.96
CA PRO A 104 -20.96 3.02 -18.23
C PRO A 104 -20.00 2.66 -19.37
N ASN A 105 -20.35 1.59 -20.06
CA ASN A 105 -19.78 1.14 -21.31
C ASN A 105 -20.58 1.80 -22.46
N ASN A 106 -19.96 2.64 -23.28
CA ASN A 106 -20.04 2.67 -24.75
C ASN A 106 -19.64 4.02 -25.35
N ALA A 107 -19.00 3.89 -26.51
CA ALA A 107 -18.54 4.93 -27.40
C ALA A 107 -19.68 5.81 -27.95
N ASP A 108 -19.44 7.11 -28.04
CA ASP A 108 -19.52 7.84 -29.31
C ASP A 108 -18.79 9.19 -29.20
N GLY A 109 -18.05 9.54 -30.25
CA GLY A 109 -17.27 10.77 -30.30
C GLY A 109 -18.11 11.97 -30.72
N ILE A 110 -17.98 13.09 -30.01
CA ILE A 110 -18.27 14.44 -30.51
C ILE A 110 -17.23 15.40 -29.90
N ASN A 111 -16.60 16.19 -30.78
CA ASN A 111 -15.74 17.32 -30.42
C ASN A 111 -16.56 18.38 -29.67
N GLU A 112 -16.15 18.73 -28.45
CA GLU A 112 -16.48 20.03 -27.86
C GLU A 112 -15.24 20.64 -27.20
N SER A 113 -14.95 21.86 -27.62
CA SER A 113 -13.95 22.74 -27.02
C SER A 113 -14.62 23.50 -25.89
N GLY A 114 -13.98 23.54 -24.71
CA GLY A 114 -14.31 24.49 -23.64
C GLY A 114 -15.04 23.89 -22.44
N ASP A 115 -14.28 23.39 -21.48
CA ASP A 115 -14.13 24.00 -20.15
C ASP A 115 -13.06 23.19 -19.40
N HIS A 116 -12.08 23.88 -18.82
CA HIS A 116 -11.11 23.25 -17.93
C HIS A 116 -11.84 22.91 -16.63
N GLU A 117 -12.52 21.75 -16.60
CA GLU A 117 -13.01 21.16 -15.36
C GLU A 117 -11.80 21.00 -14.44
N THR A 118 -11.77 21.81 -13.39
CA THR A 118 -10.76 21.67 -12.33
C THR A 118 -10.90 20.27 -11.77
N SER A 119 -9.83 19.49 -11.83
CA SER A 119 -9.79 18.13 -11.29
C SER A 119 -10.30 18.10 -9.84
N ASP A 120 -11.04 17.04 -9.50
CA ASP A 120 -11.63 16.88 -8.17
C ASP A 120 -10.53 16.69 -7.11
N ILE A 121 -10.14 17.79 -6.46
CA ILE A 121 -9.14 17.85 -5.38
C ILE A 121 -9.41 16.80 -4.27
N ASN A 122 -10.68 16.40 -4.10
CA ASN A 122 -11.10 15.43 -3.09
C ASN A 122 -10.64 13.99 -3.36
N ASN A 123 -10.30 13.64 -4.61
CA ASN A 123 -9.89 12.28 -4.97
C ASN A 123 -8.40 12.00 -4.71
N VAL A 124 -7.63 13.03 -4.34
CA VAL A 124 -6.20 12.91 -4.04
C VAL A 124 -6.00 12.96 -2.52
N SER A 125 -5.39 11.92 -1.95
CA SER A 125 -5.01 11.91 -0.54
C SER A 125 -3.66 12.59 -0.35
N VAL A 126 -3.60 13.52 0.61
CA VAL A 126 -2.40 14.25 0.99
C VAL A 126 -1.96 13.78 2.38
N SER A 127 -0.75 13.25 2.48
CA SER A 127 -0.16 12.79 3.72
C SER A 127 0.94 13.74 4.17
N VAL A 128 0.88 14.20 5.42
CA VAL A 128 1.87 15.11 6.01
C VAL A 128 2.61 14.39 7.12
N ILE A 129 3.95 14.46 7.14
CA ILE A 129 4.73 13.85 8.23
C ILE A 129 4.40 14.47 9.59
N ASP A 130 4.29 13.61 10.60
CA ASP A 130 4.07 14.01 12.00
C ASP A 130 5.34 14.59 12.64
N ILE A 131 5.43 15.93 12.65
CA ILE A 131 6.53 16.71 13.25
C ILE A 131 5.97 18.04 13.80
N PHE A 132 6.79 18.80 14.53
CA PHE A 132 6.37 20.10 15.02
C PHE A 132 5.91 21.03 13.88
N GLY A 133 4.71 21.60 14.02
CA GLY A 133 4.05 22.43 12.99
C GLY A 133 3.24 21.66 11.95
N CYS A 134 3.09 20.32 12.07
CA CYS A 134 2.26 19.53 11.15
C CYS A 134 0.77 19.93 11.19
N THR A 135 0.28 20.38 12.35
CA THR A 135 -1.12 20.78 12.53
C THR A 135 -1.50 21.98 11.65
N GLU A 136 -0.62 22.97 11.52
CA GLU A 136 -0.86 24.19 10.75
C GLU A 136 -0.96 23.92 9.24
N ILE A 137 -0.08 23.06 8.72
CA ILE A 137 -0.12 22.66 7.30
C ILE A 137 -1.33 21.77 7.02
N VAL A 138 -1.68 20.84 7.91
CA VAL A 138 -2.87 19.98 7.77
C VAL A 138 -4.14 20.82 7.76
N GLU A 139 -4.25 21.79 8.67
CA GLU A 139 -5.39 22.72 8.71
C GLU A 139 -5.45 23.59 7.45
N SER A 140 -4.30 24.11 7.00
CA SER A 140 -4.21 24.92 5.77
C SER A 140 -4.65 24.14 4.52
N LEU A 141 -4.29 22.85 4.42
CA LEU A 141 -4.70 21.98 3.33
C LEU A 141 -6.18 21.59 3.43
N LYS A 142 -6.69 21.28 4.63
CA LYS A 142 -8.12 21.01 4.84
C LYS A 142 -9.00 22.22 4.50
N ASN A 143 -8.56 23.43 4.82
CA ASN A 143 -9.22 24.67 4.43
C ASN A 143 -9.28 24.87 2.90
N LYS A 144 -8.39 24.21 2.15
CA LYS A 144 -8.39 24.15 0.69
C LYS A 144 -9.12 22.93 0.12
N ARG A 145 -9.86 22.20 0.97
CA ARG A 145 -10.64 20.99 0.64
C ARG A 145 -9.81 19.76 0.24
N PHE A 146 -8.53 19.73 0.57
CA PHE A 146 -7.76 18.49 0.40
C PHE A 146 -8.21 17.43 1.40
N ASN A 147 -8.18 16.17 0.99
CA ASN A 147 -8.27 15.04 1.91
C ASN A 147 -6.88 14.82 2.54
N VAL A 148 -6.73 15.14 3.83
CA VAL A 148 -5.42 15.23 4.48
C VAL A 148 -5.33 14.38 5.73
N ASP A 149 -4.30 13.53 5.76
CA ASP A 149 -3.96 12.68 6.89
C ASP A 149 -2.56 12.99 7.42
N VAL A 150 -2.37 12.78 8.72
CA VAL A 150 -1.05 12.86 9.34
C VAL A 150 -0.41 11.49 9.20
N HIS A 151 0.69 11.43 8.46
CA HIS A 151 1.49 10.23 8.35
C HIS A 151 2.35 10.09 9.60
N PRO A 152 2.16 9.02 10.39
CA PRO A 152 2.95 8.81 11.58
C PRO A 152 4.42 8.70 11.17
N HIS A 153 5.24 9.57 11.74
CA HIS A 153 6.67 9.55 11.48
C HIS A 153 7.31 8.23 11.97
N ARG A 154 6.65 7.52 12.91
CA ARG A 154 7.17 6.35 13.63
C ARG A 154 6.05 5.43 14.14
N HIS A 155 6.36 4.14 14.24
CA HIS A 155 5.65 3.24 15.14
C HIS A 155 6.25 3.40 16.54
N GLU A 156 5.47 3.89 17.50
CA GLU A 156 5.91 4.16 18.89
C GLU A 156 6.56 2.93 19.56
N GLU A 157 6.15 1.72 19.17
CA GLU A 157 6.68 0.48 19.72
C GLU A 157 8.13 0.15 19.30
N PHE A 158 8.62 0.71 18.18
CA PHE A 158 9.86 0.23 17.54
C PHE A 158 10.97 1.29 17.37
N ASP A 159 10.69 2.59 17.53
CA ASP A 159 11.70 3.66 17.36
C ASP A 159 11.77 4.60 18.58
N LYS A 160 12.90 4.55 19.30
CA LYS A 160 13.16 5.32 20.55
C LYS A 160 13.84 6.67 20.33
N ARG A 161 13.98 7.14 19.10
CA ARG A 161 14.64 8.42 18.79
C ARG A 161 13.72 9.60 19.15
N GLU A 162 14.30 10.75 19.49
CA GLU A 162 13.52 11.96 19.77
C GLU A 162 12.72 12.42 18.53
N PRO A 163 11.49 12.95 18.70
CA PRO A 163 10.71 13.54 17.61
C PRO A 163 11.54 14.52 16.78
N LEU A 164 11.21 14.65 15.49
CA LEU A 164 11.89 15.63 14.65
C LEU A 164 11.33 17.03 14.97
N ASP A 165 12.19 17.89 15.51
CA ASP A 165 11.81 19.27 15.86
C ASP A 165 11.56 20.17 14.64
N SER A 166 12.07 19.79 13.45
CA SER A 166 12.00 20.61 12.24
C SER A 166 12.20 19.76 10.97
N ILE A 167 11.60 20.22 9.86
CA ILE A 167 11.90 19.70 8.51
C ILE A 167 13.32 20.02 8.04
N LYS A 168 13.92 21.10 8.52
CA LYS A 168 15.11 21.69 7.90
C LYS A 168 16.29 20.72 7.92
N GLY A 169 16.86 20.49 6.75
CA GLY A 169 17.97 19.56 6.50
C GLY A 169 17.64 18.07 6.59
N LYS A 170 16.42 17.68 6.98
CA LYS A 170 16.07 16.27 7.21
C LYS A 170 14.84 15.80 6.42
N GLN A 171 13.76 16.57 6.39
CA GLN A 171 12.46 16.22 5.82
C GLN A 171 11.96 17.29 4.82
N GLU A 172 12.82 17.69 3.89
CA GLU A 172 12.55 18.80 2.96
C GLU A 172 11.94 18.33 1.62
N GLY A 173 11.49 17.08 1.56
CA GLY A 173 10.96 16.43 0.37
C GLY A 173 9.45 16.49 0.25
N ILE A 174 8.98 16.55 -0.99
CA ILE A 174 7.60 16.40 -1.42
C ILE A 174 7.58 15.28 -2.45
N TRP A 175 6.72 14.28 -2.25
CA TRP A 175 6.48 13.25 -3.25
C TRP A 175 5.11 13.44 -3.89
N ILE A 176 5.05 13.28 -5.20
CA ILE A 176 3.85 13.49 -5.98
C ILE A 176 3.62 12.23 -6.81
N GLY A 177 2.46 11.60 -6.62
CA GLY A 177 2.04 10.45 -7.40
C GLY A 177 1.94 10.76 -8.89
N SER A 178 2.24 9.78 -9.73
CA SER A 178 2.26 9.95 -11.19
C SER A 178 0.89 10.11 -11.85
N ARG A 179 -0.20 9.97 -11.10
CA ARG A 179 -1.57 10.17 -11.57
C ARG A 179 -2.23 11.39 -10.92
N VAL A 180 -1.48 12.17 -10.14
CA VAL A 180 -1.96 13.41 -9.55
C VAL A 180 -1.87 14.52 -10.60
N ASP A 181 -3.01 15.15 -10.88
CA ASP A 181 -3.07 16.27 -11.83
C ASP A 181 -2.20 17.45 -11.39
N ALA A 182 -1.62 18.14 -12.36
CA ALA A 182 -0.67 19.22 -12.12
C ALA A 182 -1.28 20.36 -11.29
N ASP A 183 -2.55 20.70 -11.53
CA ASP A 183 -3.23 21.78 -10.82
C ASP A 183 -3.41 21.46 -9.33
N VAL A 184 -3.78 20.22 -8.99
CA VAL A 184 -3.90 19.72 -7.61
C VAL A 184 -2.54 19.70 -6.93
N ALA A 185 -1.53 19.15 -7.61
CA ALA A 185 -0.16 19.09 -7.11
C ALA A 185 0.40 20.49 -6.81
N ILE A 186 0.25 21.44 -7.73
CA ILE A 186 0.73 22.82 -7.58
C ILE A 186 0.00 23.52 -6.42
N LYS A 187 -1.33 23.40 -6.33
CA LYS A 187 -2.11 23.95 -5.22
C LYS A 187 -1.63 23.41 -3.87
N ALA A 188 -1.36 22.10 -3.78
CA ALA A 188 -0.85 21.48 -2.57
C ALA A 188 0.55 21.99 -2.20
N ILE A 189 1.46 22.09 -3.19
CA ILE A 189 2.81 22.65 -3.00
C ILE A 189 2.71 24.09 -2.50
N GLU A 190 1.89 24.94 -3.12
CA GLU A 190 1.74 26.35 -2.73
C GLU A 190 1.27 26.52 -1.29
N VAL A 191 0.37 25.65 -0.82
CA VAL A 191 -0.08 25.64 0.59
C VAL A 191 1.06 25.17 1.48
N ALA A 192 1.74 24.09 1.10
CA ALA A 192 2.81 23.50 1.89
C ALA A 192 3.98 24.47 2.10
N ILE A 193 4.46 25.14 1.04
CA ILE A 193 5.60 26.06 1.12
C ILE A 193 5.32 27.34 1.92
N LYS A 194 4.04 27.73 2.07
CA LYS A 194 3.65 28.89 2.90
C LYS A 194 3.89 28.62 4.39
N VAL A 195 3.63 27.38 4.82
CA VAL A 195 3.82 26.95 6.21
C VAL A 195 5.25 26.44 6.41
N TRP A 196 5.76 25.68 5.44
CA TRP A 196 7.06 24.99 5.47
C TRP A 196 7.96 25.44 4.31
N PRO A 197 8.61 26.61 4.42
CA PRO A 197 9.38 27.22 3.34
C PRO A 197 10.69 26.47 3.00
N ASP A 198 11.16 25.58 3.89
CA ASP A 198 12.36 24.77 3.65
C ASP A 198 12.10 23.59 2.68
N LEU A 199 10.84 23.30 2.31
CA LEU A 199 10.50 22.29 1.31
C LEU A 199 11.07 22.68 -0.06
N LYS A 200 11.92 21.82 -0.61
CA LYS A 200 12.66 22.14 -1.84
C LYS A 200 12.97 20.94 -2.74
N TYR A 201 12.66 19.72 -2.33
CA TYR A 201 12.90 18.55 -3.18
C TYR A 201 11.58 17.94 -3.62
N ILE A 202 11.31 17.90 -4.92
CA ILE A 202 10.10 17.28 -5.47
C ILE A 202 10.47 16.00 -6.21
N GLN A 203 9.77 14.90 -5.94
CA GLN A 203 10.01 13.61 -6.59
C GLN A 203 8.72 12.91 -7.02
N ILE A 204 8.82 12.11 -8.08
CA ILE A 204 7.77 11.20 -8.52
C ILE A 204 8.19 9.78 -8.12
N PRO A 205 7.51 9.13 -7.14
CA PRO A 205 7.96 7.85 -6.60
C PRO A 205 8.12 6.73 -7.64
N SER A 206 7.25 6.70 -8.65
CA SER A 206 7.28 5.73 -9.74
C SER A 206 8.48 5.85 -10.68
N ASP A 207 9.22 6.95 -10.65
CA ASP A 207 10.47 7.07 -11.42
C ASP A 207 11.63 6.29 -10.77
N ALA A 208 11.49 5.90 -9.50
CA ALA A 208 12.54 5.20 -8.75
C ALA A 208 12.29 3.70 -8.54
N GLY A 209 11.19 3.18 -9.08
CA GLY A 209 10.81 1.79 -8.93
C GLY A 209 9.31 1.59 -9.15
N ASN A 210 8.78 0.47 -8.67
CA ASN A 210 7.37 0.14 -8.77
C ASN A 210 6.71 0.26 -7.38
N PRO A 211 6.32 1.47 -6.94
CA PRO A 211 5.66 1.65 -5.65
C PRO A 211 4.30 0.92 -5.61
N PRO A 212 3.74 0.69 -4.42
CA PRO A 212 2.35 0.28 -4.28
C PRO A 212 1.42 1.22 -5.06
N ASP A 213 0.34 0.70 -5.63
CA ASP A 213 -0.46 1.45 -6.61
C ASP A 213 -1.06 2.74 -6.04
N HIS A 214 -1.50 2.71 -4.77
CA HIS A 214 -2.06 3.87 -4.07
C HIS A 214 -1.11 5.08 -3.99
N ILE A 215 0.21 4.87 -4.08
CA ILE A 215 1.19 5.98 -4.04
C ILE A 215 1.09 6.86 -5.29
N ASN A 216 0.61 6.32 -6.41
CA ASN A 216 0.49 7.09 -7.64
C ASN A 216 -0.66 8.11 -7.60
N ASP A 217 -1.59 7.99 -6.65
CA ASP A 217 -2.73 8.90 -6.45
C ASP A 217 -2.58 9.78 -5.19
N GLN A 218 -1.38 9.83 -4.60
CA GLN A 218 -1.12 10.50 -3.33
C GLN A 218 -0.05 11.60 -3.44
N ILE A 219 -0.17 12.59 -2.57
CA ILE A 219 0.88 13.59 -2.31
C ILE A 219 1.41 13.35 -0.90
N PHE A 220 2.73 13.29 -0.75
CA PHE A 220 3.39 13.16 0.55
C PHE A 220 4.27 14.38 0.83
N ILE A 221 4.06 15.05 1.95
CA ILE A 221 4.78 16.26 2.36
C ILE A 221 5.64 15.97 3.58
N GLY A 222 6.92 16.31 3.50
CA GLY A 222 7.89 16.08 4.58
C GLY A 222 8.65 14.77 4.43
N GLY A 223 9.01 14.39 3.20
CA GLY A 223 9.89 13.25 2.90
C GLY A 223 11.36 13.53 3.15
N ALA A 224 12.11 12.45 3.40
CA ALA A 224 13.52 12.55 3.77
C ALA A 224 14.35 13.23 2.67
N SER A 225 15.10 14.29 3.01
CA SER A 225 15.98 15.02 2.08
C SER A 225 17.07 14.12 1.49
N SER A 226 17.47 13.06 2.19
CA SER A 226 18.51 12.14 1.73
C SER A 226 18.11 11.34 0.48
N THR A 227 16.83 11.04 0.28
CA THR A 227 16.32 10.28 -0.87
C THR A 227 16.51 11.04 -2.19
N PRO A 228 16.08 12.30 -2.34
CA PRO A 228 16.35 13.10 -3.53
C PRO A 228 17.83 13.38 -3.75
N ILE A 229 18.58 13.68 -2.69
CA ILE A 229 20.02 13.95 -2.80
C ILE A 229 20.77 12.73 -3.37
N LYS A 230 20.48 11.52 -2.86
CA LYS A 230 21.08 10.27 -3.37
C LYS A 230 20.76 9.99 -4.83
N ARG A 231 19.62 10.48 -5.32
CA ARG A 231 19.15 10.32 -6.70
C ARG A 231 19.55 11.48 -7.61
N GLY A 232 20.40 12.40 -7.13
CA GLY A 232 20.86 13.54 -7.92
C GLY A 232 19.82 14.65 -8.11
N SER A 233 18.67 14.61 -7.41
CA SER A 233 17.67 15.66 -7.53
C SER A 233 18.20 16.98 -6.96
N ARG A 234 18.09 18.06 -7.73
CA ARG A 234 18.49 19.42 -7.32
C ARG A 234 17.36 20.09 -6.54
N PRO A 235 17.67 20.95 -5.56
CA PRO A 235 16.65 21.71 -4.85
C PRO A 235 15.97 22.71 -5.79
N TRP A 236 14.67 22.88 -5.59
CA TRP A 236 13.87 23.96 -6.16
C TRP A 236 14.05 25.23 -5.34
N SER A 237 14.16 26.36 -6.01
CA SER A 237 14.03 27.66 -5.35
C SER A 237 12.55 28.05 -5.22
N LEU A 238 12.22 28.91 -4.25
CA LEU A 238 10.85 29.43 -4.10
C LEU A 238 10.37 30.16 -5.36
N GLU A 239 11.25 30.87 -6.05
CA GLU A 239 10.91 31.56 -7.29
C GLU A 239 10.58 30.57 -8.41
N GLU A 240 11.34 29.48 -8.55
CA GLU A 240 11.04 28.42 -9.51
C GLU A 240 9.69 27.75 -9.22
N LEU A 241 9.37 27.49 -7.95
CA LEU A 241 8.08 26.90 -7.56
C LEU A 241 6.91 27.82 -7.91
N LYS A 242 7.06 29.14 -7.74
CA LYS A 242 6.04 30.13 -8.14
C LYS A 242 5.86 30.22 -9.67
N THR A 243 6.84 29.77 -10.46
CA THR A 243 6.70 29.75 -11.93
C THR A 243 5.91 28.54 -12.46
N LEU A 244 5.54 27.60 -11.59
CA LEU A 244 4.66 26.48 -11.97
C LEU A 244 3.25 27.03 -12.21
N LYS A 245 2.72 26.81 -13.41
CA LYS A 245 1.40 27.28 -13.78
C LYS A 245 0.37 26.18 -13.53
N VAL A 246 -0.75 26.56 -12.94
CA VAL A 246 -1.84 25.66 -12.55
C VAL A 246 -2.54 25.03 -13.75
N ASP A 247 -2.48 25.66 -14.93
CA ASP A 247 -3.11 25.21 -16.18
C ASP A 247 -2.24 24.26 -17.02
N MET A 248 -1.11 23.78 -16.48
CA MET A 248 -0.22 22.91 -17.23
C MET A 248 -0.72 21.47 -17.28
N ASP A 249 -0.42 20.77 -18.37
CA ASP A 249 -0.70 19.34 -18.48
C ASP A 249 0.19 18.51 -17.53
N ILE A 250 -0.32 17.35 -17.10
CA ILE A 250 0.39 16.43 -16.22
C ILE A 250 1.74 15.97 -16.80
N SER A 251 1.83 15.76 -18.12
CA SER A 251 3.06 15.37 -18.80
C SER A 251 4.13 16.47 -18.71
N ASP A 252 3.74 17.72 -18.98
CA ASP A 252 4.62 18.88 -18.89
C ASP A 252 5.09 19.10 -17.44
N PHE A 253 4.19 18.86 -16.47
CA PHE A 253 4.49 18.98 -15.05
C PHE A 253 5.55 17.98 -14.63
N HIS A 254 5.35 16.71 -15.00
CA HIS A 254 6.33 15.67 -14.75
C HIS A 254 7.66 15.95 -15.45
N GLN A 255 7.64 16.47 -16.68
CA GLN A 255 8.88 16.84 -17.38
C GLN A 255 9.65 17.92 -16.64
N LYS A 256 8.97 18.96 -16.11
CA LYS A 256 9.61 19.99 -15.27
C LYS A 256 10.20 19.43 -13.98
N ILE A 257 9.51 18.49 -13.33
CA ILE A 257 10.04 17.80 -12.15
C ILE A 257 11.30 17.01 -12.50
N ARG A 258 11.24 16.21 -13.57
CA ARG A 258 12.35 15.37 -14.02
C ARG A 258 13.55 16.18 -14.51
N ALA A 259 13.34 17.39 -15.01
CA ALA A 259 14.44 18.30 -15.38
C ALA A 259 15.33 18.69 -14.18
N LYS A 260 14.86 18.47 -12.94
CA LYS A 260 15.65 18.66 -11.72
C LYS A 260 16.39 17.41 -11.28
N TYR A 261 16.15 16.26 -11.90
CA TYR A 261 16.96 15.07 -11.68
C TYR A 261 18.28 15.26 -12.41
N SER A 262 19.38 14.81 -11.82
CA SER A 262 20.72 14.94 -12.42
C SER A 262 21.11 13.73 -13.24
#